data_AF-A0A1B2HIN1-F1
#
_entry.id   AF-A0A1B2HIN1-F1
#
_cell.length_a   1.000
_cell.length_b   1.000
_cell.length_c   1.000
_cell.angle_alpha   90.00
_cell.angle_beta   90.00
_cell.angle_gamma   90.00
#
_symmetry.space_group_name_H-M   'P 1'
#
loop_
_entity.id
_entity.type
_entity.pdbx_description
1 polymer ?
#
loop_
_entity_poly.entity_id
_entity_poly.type
_entity_poly.pdbx_seq_one_letter_code
_entity_poly.pdbx_strand_id
1 'polypeptide(L)'
;MRNIVVITALALVVSGCSLWTEQPGVGECAKIVDLSRNDVELTKADCSSQEGVYKLVSIERGVTAPCPGGDYVEEASARNRKTKRKTRECYALNVREGDCLKQVGDFDTRVACGTGTRKVSKVVTGRSDRSQCGAGDDVRTYDRPPTTICISR
;
A
#
# COMPACT_ATOMS: atom_id res chain seq x y z
N MET A 1 3.30 -55.67 21.42
CA MET A 1 4.00 -55.12 20.23
C MET A 1 2.89 -54.61 19.30
N ARG A 2 2.30 -53.44 19.56
CA ARG A 2 2.72 -52.09 19.14
C ARG A 2 2.94 -52.02 17.64
N ASN A 3 1.97 -51.45 16.91
CA ASN A 3 2.18 -50.37 15.93
C ASN A 3 0.80 -49.86 15.45
N ILE A 4 0.37 -48.74 16.03
CA ILE A 4 -0.73 -47.92 15.53
C ILE A 4 -0.20 -47.21 14.29
N VAL A 5 -0.79 -47.49 13.13
CA VAL A 5 -0.52 -46.76 11.90
C VAL A 5 -1.28 -45.43 11.99
N VAL A 6 -0.58 -44.38 12.43
CA VAL A 6 -1.07 -43.00 12.37
C VAL A 6 -0.98 -42.57 10.91
N ILE A 7 -2.12 -42.58 10.22
CA ILE A 7 -2.24 -41.96 8.89
C ILE A 7 -2.28 -40.45 9.14
N THR A 8 -1.10 -39.81 9.10
CA THR A 8 -0.99 -38.36 9.08
C THR A 8 -1.58 -37.87 7.76
N ALA A 9 -2.77 -37.29 7.83
CA ALA A 9 -3.34 -36.51 6.74
C ALA A 9 -2.42 -35.31 6.47
N LEU A 10 -1.58 -35.42 5.42
CA LEU A 10 -0.97 -34.25 4.81
C LEU A 10 -2.11 -33.46 4.17
N ALA A 11 -2.62 -32.46 4.89
CA ALA A 11 -3.33 -31.36 4.28
C ALA A 11 -2.31 -30.56 3.45
N LEU A 12 -2.05 -31.04 2.22
CA LEU A 12 -1.47 -30.22 1.18
C LEU A 12 -2.45 -29.09 0.93
N VAL A 13 -2.23 -27.95 1.58
CA VAL A 13 -2.80 -26.68 1.17
C VAL A 13 -2.26 -26.45 -0.24
N VAL A 14 -3.07 -26.81 -1.23
CA VAL A 14 -2.88 -26.40 -2.61
C VAL A 14 -3.17 -24.90 -2.62
N SER A 15 -2.20 -24.11 -2.14
CA SER A 15 -2.15 -22.68 -2.41
C SER A 15 -2.08 -22.57 -3.92
N GLY A 16 -3.21 -22.18 -4.52
CA GLY A 16 -3.40 -22.18 -5.96
C GLY A 16 -2.28 -21.40 -6.66
N CYS A 17 -1.48 -22.13 -7.43
CA CYS A 17 -0.69 -21.56 -8.52
C CYS A 17 -1.65 -21.17 -9.65
N SER A 18 -2.43 -20.12 -9.44
CA SER A 18 -2.97 -19.31 -10.54
C SER A 18 -2.03 -18.12 -10.64
N LEU A 19 -1.26 -18.04 -11.72
CA LEU A 19 -0.39 -16.92 -12.06
C LEU A 19 -1.22 -15.67 -12.44
N TRP A 20 -2.25 -15.36 -11.65
CA TRP A 20 -3.17 -14.26 -11.82
C TRP A 20 -2.95 -13.33 -10.64
N THR A 21 -2.20 -12.27 -10.91
CA THR A 21 -1.96 -11.15 -10.01
C THR A 21 -3.32 -10.49 -9.72
N GLU A 22 -3.94 -10.78 -8.58
CA GLU A 22 -5.22 -10.17 -8.20
C GLU A 22 -5.02 -8.67 -7.94
N GLN A 23 -5.84 -7.84 -8.57
CA GLN A 23 -5.90 -6.42 -8.24
C GLN A 23 -6.61 -6.23 -6.88
N PRO A 24 -6.10 -5.33 -6.01
CA PRO A 24 -6.71 -5.08 -4.71
C PRO A 24 -8.07 -4.38 -4.87
N GLY A 25 -9.03 -4.76 -4.01
CA GLY A 25 -10.27 -3.99 -3.80
C GLY A 25 -10.09 -2.82 -2.84
N VAL A 26 -11.07 -1.92 -2.77
CA VAL A 26 -11.07 -0.83 -1.77
C VAL A 26 -11.04 -1.43 -0.36
N GLY A 27 -10.07 -1.00 0.44
CA GLY A 27 -9.81 -1.51 1.78
C GLY A 27 -8.75 -2.62 1.83
N GLU A 28 -8.36 -3.18 0.68
CA GLU A 28 -7.29 -4.16 0.58
C GLU A 28 -5.93 -3.50 0.40
N CYS A 29 -4.87 -4.23 0.73
CA CYS A 29 -3.51 -3.76 0.61
C CYS A 29 -2.84 -4.29 -0.64
N ALA A 30 -1.78 -3.58 -1.03
CA ALA A 30 -1.02 -3.84 -2.21
C ALA A 30 0.48 -3.76 -1.93
N LYS A 31 1.23 -4.56 -2.68
CA LYS A 31 2.68 -4.53 -2.74
C LYS A 31 3.14 -4.04 -4.09
N ILE A 32 4.31 -3.43 -4.09
CA ILE A 32 5.04 -3.05 -5.30
C ILE A 32 5.60 -4.32 -5.94
N VAL A 33 5.30 -4.54 -7.22
CA VAL A 33 5.89 -5.63 -8.01
C VAL A 33 6.83 -5.13 -9.10
N ASP A 34 6.58 -3.92 -9.62
CA ASP A 34 7.52 -3.19 -10.45
C ASP A 34 7.55 -1.73 -10.01
N LEU A 35 8.74 -1.14 -10.11
CA LEU A 35 9.00 0.21 -9.68
C LEU A 35 9.99 0.90 -10.61
N SER A 36 9.50 1.94 -11.27
CA SER A 36 10.34 2.91 -11.96
C SER A 36 10.39 4.21 -11.14
N ARG A 37 11.13 5.21 -11.62
CA ARG A 37 11.24 6.49 -10.90
C ARG A 37 9.89 7.19 -10.70
N ASN A 38 8.97 7.06 -11.65
CA ASN A 38 7.72 7.83 -11.70
C ASN A 38 6.47 6.95 -11.90
N ASP A 39 6.63 5.63 -11.91
CA ASP A 39 5.55 4.68 -12.17
C ASP A 39 5.74 3.48 -11.26
N VAL A 40 4.63 2.91 -10.82
CA VAL A 40 4.59 1.78 -9.91
C VAL A 40 3.52 0.81 -10.36
N GLU A 41 3.84 -0.47 -10.30
CA GLU A 41 2.85 -1.53 -10.47
C GLU A 41 2.56 -2.13 -9.10
N LEU A 42 1.27 -2.10 -8.71
CA LEU A 42 0.82 -2.64 -7.45
C LEU A 42 -0.06 -3.89 -7.66
N THR A 43 0.16 -4.90 -6.82
CA THR A 43 -0.72 -6.08 -6.73
C THR A 43 -1.24 -6.26 -5.33
N LYS A 44 -2.39 -6.93 -5.18
CA LYS A 44 -2.92 -7.33 -3.88
C LYS A 44 -1.88 -8.05 -3.03
N ALA A 45 -1.85 -7.68 -1.75
CA ALA A 45 -1.03 -8.26 -0.71
C ALA A 45 -1.79 -8.26 0.61
N ASP A 46 -1.33 -9.08 1.56
CA ASP A 46 -1.86 -9.06 2.92
C ASP A 46 -1.44 -7.74 3.61
N CYS A 47 -2.40 -7.01 4.18
CA CYS A 47 -2.17 -5.75 4.90
C CYS A 47 -1.27 -5.87 6.13
N SER A 48 -1.11 -7.07 6.68
CA SER A 48 -0.23 -7.36 7.81
C SER A 48 1.17 -7.80 7.37
N SER A 49 1.35 -8.13 6.08
CA SER A 49 2.65 -8.50 5.54
C SER A 49 3.57 -7.29 5.44
N GLN A 50 4.88 -7.56 5.44
CA GLN A 50 5.89 -6.52 5.22
C GLN A 50 5.76 -5.88 3.83
N GLU A 51 5.28 -6.62 2.83
CA GLU A 51 5.14 -6.17 1.44
C GLU A 51 3.87 -5.31 1.22
N GLY A 52 2.84 -5.44 2.07
CA GLY A 52 1.58 -4.71 1.98
C GLY A 52 1.67 -3.25 2.42
N VAL A 53 2.50 -2.47 1.74
CA VAL A 53 2.87 -1.09 2.13
C VAL A 53 1.82 -0.06 1.69
N TYR A 54 0.95 -0.40 0.75
CA TYR A 54 -0.09 0.50 0.24
C TYR A 54 -1.47 -0.09 0.50
N LYS A 55 -2.46 0.76 0.74
CA LYS A 55 -3.86 0.39 0.88
C LYS A 55 -4.70 1.15 -0.12
N LEU A 56 -5.50 0.44 -0.92
CA LEU A 56 -6.42 1.07 -1.85
C LEU A 56 -7.57 1.70 -1.06
N VAL A 57 -7.70 3.03 -1.08
CA VAL A 57 -8.73 3.72 -0.30
C VAL A 57 -9.93 4.16 -1.13
N SER A 58 -9.74 4.36 -2.43
CA SER A 58 -10.80 4.77 -3.35
C SER A 58 -10.45 4.49 -4.79
N ILE A 59 -11.50 4.34 -5.60
CA ILE A 59 -11.41 4.20 -7.04
C ILE A 59 -12.24 5.33 -7.66
N GLU A 60 -11.57 6.25 -8.33
CA GLU A 60 -12.17 7.41 -8.96
C GLU A 60 -12.42 7.13 -10.44
N ARG A 61 -13.57 7.55 -10.97
CA ARG A 61 -13.95 7.33 -12.37
C ARG A 61 -14.45 8.62 -13.00
N GLY A 62 -13.90 8.96 -14.16
CA GLY A 62 -14.25 10.21 -14.82
C GLY A 62 -13.33 10.53 -15.99
N VAL A 63 -13.47 11.73 -16.53
CA VAL A 63 -12.61 12.21 -17.62
C VAL A 63 -11.19 12.48 -17.11
N THR A 64 -11.08 13.12 -15.94
CA THR A 64 -9.81 13.42 -15.25
C THR A 64 -9.55 12.48 -14.08
N ALA A 65 -10.60 12.08 -13.36
CA ALA A 65 -10.57 11.13 -12.24
C ALA A 65 -9.40 11.35 -11.25
N PRO A 66 -9.21 12.57 -10.70
CA PRO A 66 -8.15 12.80 -9.72
C PRO A 66 -8.47 12.09 -8.40
N CYS A 67 -7.43 11.67 -7.68
CA CYS A 67 -7.61 11.25 -6.29
C CYS A 67 -8.07 12.43 -5.41
N PRO A 68 -8.63 12.15 -4.22
CA PRO A 68 -8.89 13.19 -3.22
C PRO A 68 -7.61 13.96 -2.86
N GLY A 69 -7.73 15.05 -2.10
CA GLY A 69 -6.55 15.76 -1.60
C GLY A 69 -5.68 14.86 -0.74
N GLY A 70 -4.37 14.89 -0.99
CA GLY A 70 -3.41 14.09 -0.25
C GLY A 70 -2.28 13.53 -1.11
N ASP A 71 -1.41 12.77 -0.46
CA ASP A 71 -0.17 12.21 -1.00
C ASP A 71 -0.39 10.77 -1.49
N TYR A 72 -1.48 10.56 -2.23
CA TYR A 72 -1.83 9.24 -2.78
C TYR A 72 -0.83 8.79 -3.83
N VAL A 73 -0.50 7.49 -3.80
CA VAL A 73 0.06 6.81 -4.97
C VAL A 73 -1.09 6.51 -5.92
N GLU A 74 -0.91 6.85 -7.19
CA GLU A 74 -1.97 6.75 -8.21
C GLU A 74 -1.61 5.76 -9.30
N GLU A 75 -2.49 4.79 -9.54
CA GLU A 75 -2.47 3.99 -10.78
C GLU A 75 -3.68 4.37 -11.64
N ALA A 76 -3.45 4.66 -12.92
CA ALA A 76 -4.50 5.12 -13.82
C ALA A 76 -4.66 4.16 -15.00
N SER A 77 -5.90 3.74 -15.26
CA SER A 77 -6.21 2.96 -16.45
C SER A 77 -5.99 3.79 -17.72
N ALA A 78 -5.75 3.10 -18.83
CA ALA A 78 -5.84 3.71 -20.15
C ALA A 78 -7.20 4.40 -20.34
N ARG A 79 -7.20 5.54 -21.04
CA ARG A 79 -8.42 6.29 -21.34
C ARG A 79 -9.28 5.50 -22.34
N ASN A 80 -10.53 5.26 -21.98
CA ASN A 80 -11.50 4.65 -22.88
C ASN A 80 -11.75 5.57 -24.08
N ARG A 81 -11.52 5.08 -25.30
CA ARG A 81 -11.60 5.89 -26.54
C ARG A 81 -13.01 6.42 -26.82
N LYS A 82 -14.06 5.69 -26.44
CA LYS A 82 -15.47 6.03 -26.69
C LYS A 82 -16.00 7.00 -25.64
N THR A 83 -15.89 6.62 -24.37
CA THR A 83 -16.46 7.42 -23.27
C THR A 83 -15.55 8.56 -22.83
N LYS A 84 -14.28 8.54 -23.26
CA LYS A 84 -13.23 9.47 -22.82
C LYS A 84 -12.95 9.42 -21.32
N ARG A 85 -13.44 8.40 -20.62
CA ARG A 85 -13.26 8.19 -19.17
C ARG A 85 -12.07 7.28 -18.90
N LYS A 86 -11.48 7.43 -17.72
CA LYS A 86 -10.49 6.52 -17.14
C LYS A 86 -10.89 6.20 -15.69
N THR A 87 -10.30 5.14 -15.18
CA THR A 87 -10.33 4.78 -13.77
C THR A 87 -9.00 5.17 -13.15
N ARG A 88 -9.03 5.63 -11.90
CA ARG A 88 -7.85 5.89 -11.10
C ARG A 88 -8.00 5.25 -9.74
N GLU A 89 -6.97 4.54 -9.32
CA GLU A 89 -6.86 3.89 -8.02
C GLU A 89 -5.98 4.76 -7.13
N CYS A 90 -6.46 5.04 -5.91
CA CYS A 90 -5.83 5.94 -4.96
C CYS A 90 -5.35 5.15 -3.77
N TYR A 91 -4.03 5.04 -3.63
CA TYR A 91 -3.38 4.24 -2.61
C TYR A 91 -2.82 5.14 -1.51
N ALA A 92 -3.23 4.89 -0.27
CA ALA A 92 -2.65 5.50 0.91
C ALA A 92 -1.56 4.59 1.49
N LEU A 93 -0.58 5.16 2.17
CA LEU A 93 0.46 4.38 2.84
C LEU A 93 -0.14 3.58 4.01
N ASN A 94 0.04 2.27 3.99
CA ASN A 94 -0.33 1.35 5.06
C ASN A 94 0.88 1.11 5.96
N VAL A 95 0.98 1.90 7.03
CA VAL A 95 2.06 1.83 8.02
C VAL A 95 1.52 2.05 9.43
N ARG A 96 2.36 1.70 10.40
CA ARG A 96 2.14 1.87 11.83
C ARG A 96 3.31 2.63 12.43
N GLU A 97 3.07 3.25 13.58
CA GLU A 97 4.15 3.86 14.35
C GLU A 97 5.24 2.83 14.64
N GLY A 98 6.49 3.23 14.40
CA GLY A 98 7.65 2.36 14.54
C GLY A 98 8.10 1.65 13.27
N ASP A 99 7.28 1.60 12.20
CA ASP A 99 7.70 1.02 10.92
C ASP A 99 8.88 1.80 10.33
N CYS A 100 9.83 1.07 9.74
CA CYS A 100 10.95 1.67 9.02
C CYS A 100 10.74 1.55 7.51
N LEU A 101 11.05 2.64 6.82
CA LEU A 101 10.80 2.85 5.41
C LEU A 101 12.09 3.19 4.67
N LYS A 102 12.19 2.69 3.45
CA LYS A 102 13.18 3.10 2.46
C LYS A 102 12.46 3.75 1.28
N GLN A 103 12.93 4.93 0.88
CA GLN A 103 12.42 5.58 -0.32
C GLN A 103 13.09 4.99 -1.56
N VAL A 104 12.31 4.74 -2.59
CA VAL A 104 12.80 4.47 -3.94
C VAL A 104 11.99 5.33 -4.92
N GLY A 105 12.62 6.37 -5.45
CA GLY A 105 11.88 7.41 -6.19
C GLY A 105 10.91 8.14 -5.25
N ASP A 106 9.65 8.24 -5.65
CA ASP A 106 8.59 8.85 -4.84
C ASP A 106 7.89 7.88 -3.89
N PHE A 107 8.24 6.59 -3.98
CA PHE A 107 7.56 5.50 -3.29
C PHE A 107 8.31 5.04 -2.05
N ASP A 108 7.54 4.62 -1.05
CA ASP A 108 7.98 4.04 0.20
C ASP A 108 7.88 2.51 0.16
N THR A 109 8.91 1.83 0.68
CA THR A 109 8.90 0.38 0.95
C THR A 109 9.22 0.13 2.42
N ARG A 110 8.54 -0.84 3.04
CA ARG A 110 8.79 -1.21 4.44
C ARG A 110 10.02 -2.12 4.51
N VAL A 111 10.94 -1.79 5.41
CA VAL A 111 12.21 -2.49 5.61
C VAL A 111 12.49 -2.72 7.08
N ALA A 112 13.44 -3.60 7.39
CA ALA A 112 13.98 -3.69 8.75
C ALA A 112 14.65 -2.36 9.14
N CYS A 113 14.42 -1.92 10.38
CA CYS A 113 15.05 -0.72 10.90
C CYS A 113 16.57 -0.85 10.97
N GLY A 114 17.27 0.18 10.51
CA GLY A 114 18.72 0.23 10.54
C GLY A 114 19.24 1.59 10.09
N THR A 115 20.56 1.68 9.91
CA THR A 115 21.21 2.91 9.48
C THR A 115 20.70 3.38 8.12
N GLY A 116 20.28 4.64 8.02
CA GLY A 116 19.79 5.25 6.77
C GLY A 116 18.34 4.90 6.40
N THR A 117 17.60 4.25 7.29
CA THR A 117 16.14 4.07 7.16
C THR A 117 15.41 5.23 7.80
N ARG A 118 14.22 5.56 7.26
CA ARG A 118 13.33 6.58 7.86
C ARG A 118 12.28 5.86 8.70
N LYS A 119 11.88 6.44 9.83
CA LYS A 119 10.96 5.80 10.77
C LYS A 119 9.62 6.53 10.80
N VAL A 120 8.52 5.78 10.78
CA VAL A 120 7.18 6.33 11.03
C VAL A 120 7.10 6.70 12.50
N SER A 121 7.17 8.00 12.78
CA SER A 121 7.21 8.54 14.13
C SER A 121 5.81 8.70 14.73
N LYS A 122 4.80 8.94 13.89
CA LYS A 122 3.41 9.13 14.33
C LYS A 122 2.41 8.81 13.20
N VAL A 123 1.26 8.23 13.56
CA VAL A 123 0.12 8.07 12.67
C VAL A 123 -1.14 8.66 13.33
N VAL A 124 -1.66 9.76 12.77
CA VAL A 124 -2.86 10.44 13.25
C VAL A 124 -4.03 10.09 12.36
N THR A 125 -5.02 9.37 12.89
CA THR A 125 -6.27 9.06 12.18
C THR A 125 -7.32 10.15 12.43
N GLY A 126 -8.23 10.34 11.48
CA GLY A 126 -9.30 11.34 11.55
C GLY A 126 -8.87 12.77 11.22
N ARG A 127 -7.61 13.02 10.89
CA ARG A 127 -7.10 14.35 10.50
C ARG A 127 -6.12 14.26 9.33
N SER A 128 -6.38 15.08 8.30
CA SER A 128 -5.46 15.35 7.19
C SER A 128 -4.87 16.74 7.42
N ASP A 129 -3.76 16.81 8.15
CA ASP A 129 -3.18 18.07 8.61
C ASP A 129 -1.67 17.93 8.82
N ARG A 130 -0.89 18.59 7.96
CA ARG A 130 0.57 18.51 8.00
C ARG A 130 1.18 19.07 9.28
N SER A 131 0.48 19.95 10.00
CA SER A 131 0.97 20.55 11.25
C SER A 131 1.00 19.59 12.44
N GLN A 132 0.45 18.37 12.28
CA GLN A 132 0.50 17.32 13.30
C GLN A 132 1.91 16.70 13.48
N CYS A 133 2.80 16.94 12.53
CA CYS A 133 4.18 16.45 12.49
C CYS A 133 5.19 17.51 12.93
N GLY A 134 6.38 17.08 13.34
CA GLY A 134 7.45 17.96 13.76
C GLY A 134 8.15 18.64 12.59
N ALA A 135 8.91 19.70 12.88
CA ALA A 135 9.75 20.35 11.88
C ALA A 135 10.82 19.38 11.36
N GLY A 136 10.91 19.23 10.04
CA GLY A 136 11.86 18.33 9.38
C GLY A 136 11.36 16.91 9.15
N ASP A 137 10.17 16.56 9.65
CA ASP A 137 9.51 15.30 9.27
C ASP A 137 9.08 15.33 7.80
N ASP A 138 9.17 14.18 7.14
CA ASP A 138 8.47 13.92 5.89
C ASP A 138 7.01 13.57 6.21
N VAL A 139 6.08 14.32 5.64
CA VAL A 139 4.67 14.28 6.04
C VAL A 139 3.81 13.81 4.88
N ARG A 140 3.06 12.73 5.13
CA ARG A 140 2.03 12.23 4.21
C ARG A 140 0.65 12.50 4.81
N THR A 141 -0.24 13.05 4.00
CA THR A 141 -1.61 13.41 4.35
C THR A 141 -2.58 12.78 3.36
N TYR A 142 -3.74 12.37 3.85
CA TYR A 142 -4.78 11.74 3.03
C TYR A 142 -6.12 12.26 3.50
N ASP A 143 -6.96 12.76 2.59
CA ASP A 143 -8.30 13.23 2.95
C ASP A 143 -9.33 12.10 3.11
N ARG A 144 -9.01 10.90 2.60
CA ARG A 144 -9.90 9.73 2.63
C ARG A 144 -9.13 8.43 2.91
N PRO A 145 -9.39 7.76 4.05
CA PRO A 145 -9.90 8.40 5.27
C PRO A 145 -8.90 9.48 5.75
N PRO A 146 -9.37 10.58 6.38
CA PRO A 146 -8.51 11.62 6.93
C PRO A 146 -7.39 11.02 7.77
N THR A 147 -6.14 11.12 7.33
CA THR A 147 -4.98 10.51 7.98
C THR A 147 -3.74 11.38 7.76
N THR A 148 -2.92 11.51 8.80
CA THR A 148 -1.59 12.15 8.72
C THR A 148 -0.55 11.17 9.22
N ILE A 149 0.55 11.02 8.48
CA ILE A 149 1.67 10.14 8.79
C ILE A 149 2.92 10.99 8.84
N CYS A 150 3.61 10.94 9.97
CA CYS A 150 4.88 11.62 10.19
C CYS A 150 6.02 10.61 10.06
N ILE A 151 7.00 10.94 9.22
CA ILE A 151 8.15 10.08 8.93
C ILE A 151 9.42 10.86 9.28
N SER A 152 10.10 10.43 10.34
CA SER A 152 11.37 11.01 10.77
C SER A 152 12.54 10.36 10.03
N ARG A 153 13.63 11.11 9.83
CA ARG A 153 14.89 10.58 9.31
C ARG A 153 15.76 9.95 10.38
#